data_AF-A0A7T8GKG3-F1
#
_entry.id   AF-A0A7T8GKG3-F1
#
_cell.length_a   1.000
_cell.length_b   1.000
_cell.length_c   1.000
_cell.angle_alpha   90.00
_cell.angle_beta   90.00
_cell.angle_gamma   90.00
#
_symmetry.space_group_name_H-M   'P 1'
#
loop_
_entity.id
_entity.type
_entity.pdbx_description
1 polymer ?
#
loop_
_entity_poly.entity_id
_entity_poly.type
_entity_poly.pdbx_seq_one_letter_code
_entity_poly.pdbx_strand_id
1 'polypeptide(L)'
;MWVNKFKSLNEELEKLARQQAELASQHKWTEIKKLPHADDLIVKTWNALPVTYSTLQRVSVAVLTMFGSTYACEQSFSHLKHIKTNLRSRLTDESLNACMKLNLTAYQPDYKAISKTMQSQKSH
;
A
#
# COMPACT_ATOMS: atom_id res chain seq x y z
N MET A 1 32.54 2.61 -6.02
CA MET A 1 31.48 3.34 -6.76
C MET A 1 30.09 3.11 -6.16
N TRP A 2 29.62 1.86 -5.99
CA TRP A 2 28.29 1.58 -5.44
C TRP A 2 28.12 1.84 -3.93
N VAL A 3 29.18 1.66 -3.14
CA VAL A 3 29.18 2.04 -1.72
C VAL A 3 28.79 3.51 -1.53
N ASN A 4 29.28 4.40 -2.38
CA ASN A 4 28.94 5.82 -2.30
C ASN A 4 27.49 6.09 -2.72
N LYS A 5 26.94 5.34 -3.68
CA LYS A 5 25.53 5.43 -4.05
C LYS A 5 24.60 5.01 -2.91
N PHE A 6 24.93 3.92 -2.20
CA PHE A 6 24.16 3.51 -1.03
C PHE A 6 24.32 4.47 0.16
N LYS A 7 25.49 5.08 0.35
CA LYS A 7 25.67 6.16 1.33
C LYS A 7 24.79 7.38 0.99
N SER A 8 24.80 7.82 -0.27
CA SER A 8 23.94 8.90 -0.76
C SER A 8 22.47 8.58 -0.58
N LEU A 9 22.04 7.36 -0.90
CA LEU A 9 20.67 6.90 -0.66
C LEU A 9 20.31 6.98 0.82
N ASN A 10 21.20 6.54 1.71
CA ASN A 10 20.95 6.61 3.15
C ASN A 10 20.81 8.06 3.64
N GLU A 11 21.69 8.95 3.18
CA GLU A 11 21.60 10.40 3.49
C GLU A 11 20.29 11.02 2.97
N GLU A 12 19.86 10.65 1.76
CA GLU A 12 18.58 11.09 1.18
C GLU A 12 17.39 10.59 2.00
N LEU A 13 17.39 9.33 2.43
CA LEU A 13 16.34 8.75 3.27
C LEU A 13 16.28 9.42 4.65
N GLU A 14 17.43 9.69 5.27
CA GLU A 14 17.49 10.41 6.54
C GLU A 14 16.96 11.85 6.40
N LYS A 15 17.31 12.54 5.32
CA LYS A 15 16.82 13.89 5.05
C LYS A 15 15.30 13.89 4.83
N LEU A 16 14.79 12.93 4.07
CA LEU A 16 13.36 12.74 3.83
C LEU A 16 12.61 12.49 5.15
N ALA A 17 13.14 11.62 6.01
CA ALA A 17 12.54 11.33 7.31
C ALA A 17 12.50 12.57 8.21
N ARG A 18 13.57 13.39 8.23
CA ARG A 18 13.60 14.66 8.97
C ARG A 18 12.56 15.65 8.44
N GLN A 19 12.46 15.81 7.13
CA GLN A 19 11.46 16.69 6.50
C GLN A 19 10.04 16.23 6.79
N GLN A 20 9.78 14.92 6.73
CA GLN A 20 8.48 14.36 7.07
C GLN A 20 8.12 14.63 8.54
N ALA A 21 9.06 14.46 9.47
CA ALA A 21 8.85 14.75 10.89
C ALA A 21 8.56 16.25 11.15
N GLU A 22 9.27 17.14 10.46
CA GLU A 22 9.06 18.59 10.56
C GLU A 22 7.69 19.02 10.01
N LEU A 23 7.29 18.48 8.85
CA LEU A 23 5.96 18.77 8.31
C LEU A 23 4.84 18.18 9.18
N ALA A 24 5.08 17.02 9.79
CA ALA A 24 4.13 16.38 10.70
C ALA A 24 3.92 17.20 11.97
N SER A 25 4.99 17.77 12.55
CA SER A 25 4.88 18.67 13.71
C SER A 25 4.15 19.97 13.37
N GLN A 26 4.20 20.40 12.12
CA GLN A 26 3.45 21.55 11.59
C GLN A 26 2.04 21.19 11.09
N HIS A 27 1.60 19.94 11.24
CA HIS A 27 0.31 19.42 10.74
C HIS A 27 0.08 19.61 9.23
N LYS A 28 1.15 19.66 8.43
CA LYS A 28 1.10 19.88 6.97
C LYS A 28 0.93 18.58 6.18
N TRP A 29 -0.19 17.87 6.41
CA TRP A 29 -0.46 16.55 5.82
C TRP A 29 -0.52 16.55 4.28
N THR A 30 -0.98 17.63 3.68
CA THR A 30 -1.03 17.77 2.21
C THR A 30 0.35 17.92 1.58
N GLU A 31 1.31 18.52 2.30
CA GLU A 31 2.70 18.64 1.85
C GLU A 31 3.46 17.33 2.04
N ILE A 32 3.19 16.60 3.13
CA ILE A 32 3.76 15.25 3.34
C ILE A 32 3.39 14.33 2.18
N LYS A 33 2.13 14.40 1.69
CA LYS A 33 1.69 13.60 0.52
C LYS A 33 2.42 13.95 -0.79
N LYS A 34 3.06 15.12 -0.87
CA LYS A 34 3.84 15.54 -2.05
C LYS A 34 5.30 15.13 -1.96
N LEU A 35 5.78 14.71 -0.80
CA LEU A 35 7.15 14.24 -0.64
C LEU A 35 7.35 12.93 -1.42
N PRO A 36 8.57 12.67 -1.93
CA PRO A 36 8.92 11.37 -2.49
C PRO A 36 8.67 10.26 -1.46
N HIS A 37 8.16 9.11 -1.91
CA HIS A 37 8.04 7.95 -1.03
C HIS A 37 9.43 7.31 -0.85
N ALA A 38 9.78 6.93 0.38
CA ALA A 38 11.05 6.28 0.67
C ALA A 38 11.23 5.00 -0.16
N ASP A 39 10.16 4.22 -0.31
CA ASP A 39 10.17 2.97 -1.08
C ASP A 39 10.53 3.20 -2.55
N ASP A 40 10.07 4.30 -3.16
CA ASP A 40 10.37 4.61 -4.55
C ASP A 40 11.87 4.86 -4.75
N LEU A 41 12.50 5.59 -3.82
CA LEU A 41 13.94 5.85 -3.84
C LEU A 41 14.76 4.57 -3.65
N ILE A 42 14.33 3.73 -2.70
CA ILE A 42 14.96 2.43 -2.42
C ILE A 42 14.88 1.55 -3.67
N VAL A 43 13.67 1.32 -4.20
CA VAL A 43 13.44 0.45 -5.37
C VAL A 43 14.19 0.97 -6.59
N LYS A 44 14.16 2.29 -6.85
CA LYS A 44 14.91 2.90 -7.95
C LYS A 44 16.41 2.66 -7.85
N THR A 45 16.98 2.78 -6.64
CA THR A 45 18.42 2.61 -6.43
C THR A 45 18.84 1.15 -6.60
N TRP A 46 18.07 0.20 -6.06
CA TRP A 46 18.32 -1.23 -6.23
C TRP A 46 18.14 -1.69 -7.68
N ASN A 47 17.19 -1.12 -8.41
CA ASN A 47 16.97 -1.42 -9.84
C ASN A 47 18.03 -0.84 -10.78
N ALA A 48 18.79 0.16 -10.33
CA ALA A 48 19.90 0.72 -11.10
C ALA A 48 21.17 -0.13 -11.02
N LEU A 49 21.18 -1.22 -10.25
CA LEU A 49 22.33 -2.11 -10.14
C LEU A 49 22.69 -2.71 -11.52
N PRO A 50 23.99 -2.82 -11.85
CA PRO A 50 24.41 -3.46 -13.09
C PRO A 50 24.02 -4.93 -13.11
N VAL A 51 23.83 -5.48 -14.31
CA VAL A 51 23.46 -6.90 -14.52
C VAL A 51 24.45 -7.89 -13.87
N THR A 52 25.70 -7.47 -13.68
CA THR A 52 26.73 -8.22 -12.96
C THR A 52 26.35 -8.53 -11.50
N TYR A 53 25.42 -7.77 -10.92
CA TYR A 53 24.90 -7.95 -9.56
C TYR A 53 23.45 -8.47 -9.54
N SER A 54 23.00 -9.15 -10.61
CA SER A 54 21.63 -9.67 -10.74
C SER A 54 21.17 -10.54 -9.57
N THR A 55 22.04 -11.38 -9.01
CA THR A 55 21.72 -12.17 -7.81
C THR A 55 21.40 -11.28 -6.61
N LEU A 56 22.21 -10.24 -6.38
CA LEU A 56 22.01 -9.31 -5.29
C LEU A 56 20.70 -8.52 -5.47
N GLN A 57 20.40 -8.08 -6.70
CA GLN A 57 19.14 -7.41 -7.03
C GLN A 57 17.92 -8.31 -6.76
N ARG A 58 17.99 -9.60 -7.12
CA ARG A 58 16.90 -10.56 -6.85
C ARG A 58 16.68 -10.75 -5.35
N VAL A 59 17.75 -10.91 -4.59
CA VAL A 59 17.67 -11.06 -3.13
C VAL A 59 17.14 -9.79 -2.47
N SER A 60 17.58 -8.61 -2.89
CA SER A 60 17.09 -7.35 -2.33
C SER A 60 15.60 -7.16 -2.59
N VAL A 61 15.11 -7.45 -3.80
CA VAL A 61 13.68 -7.39 -4.11
C VAL A 61 12.90 -8.40 -3.27
N ALA A 62 13.39 -9.63 -3.11
CA ALA A 62 12.75 -10.63 -2.26
C ALA A 62 12.65 -10.16 -0.79
N VAL A 63 13.73 -9.61 -0.23
CA VAL A 63 13.74 -9.09 1.15
C VAL A 63 12.82 -7.89 1.32
N LEU A 64 12.85 -6.93 0.39
CA LEU A 64 11.99 -5.74 0.43
C LEU A 64 10.50 -6.11 0.33
N THR A 65 10.15 -7.10 -0.49
CA THR A 65 8.75 -7.50 -0.70
C THR A 65 8.23 -8.45 0.39
N MET A 66 9.10 -9.23 1.04
CA MET A 66 8.70 -10.21 2.05
C MET A 66 7.89 -9.57 3.18
N PHE A 67 8.39 -8.50 3.79
CA PHE A 67 7.68 -7.81 4.88
C PHE A 67 6.36 -7.18 4.42
N GLY A 68 6.35 -6.55 3.24
CA GLY A 68 5.14 -5.97 2.68
C GLY A 68 4.06 -7.03 2.41
N SER A 69 4.46 -8.19 1.89
CA SER A 69 3.54 -9.30 1.63
C SER A 69 2.97 -9.91 2.91
N THR A 70 3.78 -10.07 3.96
CA THR A 70 3.30 -10.55 5.27
C THR A 70 2.31 -9.57 5.87
N TYR A 71 2.63 -8.27 5.89
CA TYR A 71 1.72 -7.24 6.38
C TYR A 71 0.40 -7.23 5.59
N ALA A 72 0.47 -7.26 4.26
CA ALA A 72 -0.74 -7.29 3.43
C ALA A 72 -1.59 -8.54 3.69
N CYS A 73 -0.97 -9.70 3.89
CA CYS A 73 -1.67 -10.93 4.28
C CYS A 73 -2.33 -10.79 5.66
N GLU A 74 -1.61 -10.30 6.67
CA GLU A 74 -2.16 -10.09 8.02
C GLU A 74 -3.33 -9.11 8.03
N GLN A 75 -3.20 -7.98 7.32
CA GLN A 75 -4.29 -7.03 7.14
C GLN A 75 -5.48 -7.69 6.44
N SER A 76 -5.24 -8.47 5.37
CA SER A 76 -6.29 -9.20 4.66
C SER A 76 -7.03 -10.18 5.57
N PHE A 77 -6.32 -10.95 6.40
CA PHE A 77 -6.94 -11.85 7.36
C PHE A 77 -7.72 -11.11 8.45
N SER A 78 -7.19 -9.98 8.92
CA SER A 78 -7.89 -9.11 9.88
C SER A 78 -9.20 -8.58 9.30
N HIS A 79 -9.17 -8.03 8.08
CA HIS A 79 -10.36 -7.58 7.36
C HIS A 79 -11.37 -8.71 7.14
N LEU A 80 -10.89 -9.88 6.72
CA LEU A 80 -11.72 -11.07 6.54
C LEU A 80 -12.44 -11.45 7.85
N LYS A 81 -11.71 -11.45 8.97
CA LYS A 81 -12.26 -11.75 10.30
C LYS A 81 -13.30 -10.71 10.73
N HIS A 82 -13.05 -9.43 10.48
CA HIS A 82 -13.98 -8.35 10.80
C HIS A 82 -15.28 -8.45 9.98
N ILE A 83 -15.16 -8.65 8.66
CA ILE A 83 -16.29 -8.81 7.74
C ILE A 83 -17.12 -10.04 8.14
N LYS A 84 -16.49 -11.20 8.33
CA LYS A 84 -17.18 -12.44 8.75
C LYS A 84 -17.83 -12.33 10.12
N THR A 85 -17.25 -11.59 11.07
CA THR A 85 -17.84 -11.45 12.41
C THR A 85 -19.10 -10.60 12.39
N ASN A 86 -19.08 -9.46 11.68
CA ASN A 86 -20.22 -8.54 11.65
C ASN A 86 -21.40 -9.05 10.81
N LEU A 87 -21.13 -9.80 9.74
CA LEU A 87 -22.12 -10.21 8.75
C LEU A 87 -22.26 -11.74 8.64
N ARG A 88 -21.88 -12.47 9.69
CA ARG A 88 -21.75 -13.94 9.73
C ARG A 88 -22.93 -14.71 9.16
N SER A 89 -24.14 -14.22 9.40
CA SER A 89 -25.38 -14.88 8.99
C SER A 89 -25.85 -14.52 7.57
N ARG A 90 -25.17 -13.56 6.90
CA ARG A 90 -25.66 -12.89 5.68
C ARG A 90 -24.69 -12.92 4.50
N LEU A 91 -23.44 -13.33 4.70
CA LEU A 91 -22.41 -13.36 3.66
C LEU A 91 -22.39 -14.71 2.93
N THR A 92 -22.53 -14.66 1.60
CA THR A 92 -22.10 -15.72 0.68
C THR A 92 -20.62 -15.58 0.34
N ASP A 93 -20.01 -16.60 -0.25
CA ASP A 93 -18.61 -16.54 -0.69
C ASP A 93 -18.39 -15.46 -1.76
N GLU A 94 -19.35 -15.24 -2.67
CA GLU A 94 -19.26 -14.17 -3.68
C GLU A 94 -19.28 -12.78 -3.04
N SER A 95 -20.19 -12.55 -2.10
CA SER A 95 -20.32 -11.25 -1.42
C SER A 95 -19.12 -10.96 -0.52
N LEU A 96 -18.54 -11.98 0.12
CA LEU A 96 -17.30 -11.88 0.86
C LEU A 96 -16.11 -11.51 -0.03
N ASN A 97 -15.98 -12.18 -1.18
CA ASN A 97 -14.94 -11.88 -2.16
C ASN A 97 -15.05 -10.45 -2.69
N ALA A 98 -16.28 -9.97 -2.97
CA ALA A 98 -16.52 -8.59 -3.37
C ALA A 98 -16.12 -7.60 -2.27
N CYS A 99 -16.48 -7.84 -1.01
CA CYS A 99 -16.06 -7.01 0.13
C CYS A 99 -14.54 -6.98 0.30
N MET A 100 -13.86 -8.13 0.15
CA MET A 100 -12.40 -8.19 0.23
C MET A 100 -11.74 -7.38 -0.90
N LYS A 101 -12.22 -7.51 -2.14
CA LYS A 101 -11.73 -6.71 -3.27
C LYS A 101 -11.92 -5.20 -3.04
N LEU A 102 -13.05 -4.79 -2.49
CA LEU A 102 -13.31 -3.38 -2.18
C LEU A 102 -12.37 -2.82 -1.09
N ASN A 103 -11.97 -3.64 -0.11
CA ASN A 103 -11.10 -3.18 0.99
C ASN A 103 -9.61 -3.22 0.62
N LEU A 104 -9.19 -4.20 -0.17
CA LEU A 104 -7.77 -4.47 -0.43
C LEU A 104 -7.25 -3.84 -1.73
N THR A 105 -8.13 -3.28 -2.56
CA THR A 105 -7.75 -2.67 -3.83
C THR A 105 -8.14 -1.20 -3.86
N ALA A 106 -7.51 -0.43 -4.75
CA ALA A 106 -7.90 0.94 -5.02
C ALA A 106 -9.19 1.05 -5.86
N TYR A 107 -9.92 -0.06 -6.06
CA TYR A 107 -11.15 -0.06 -6.84
C TYR A 107 -12.20 0.83 -6.18
N GLN A 108 -12.62 1.88 -6.90
CA GLN A 108 -13.76 2.69 -6.53
C GLN A 108 -14.98 2.26 -7.34
N PRO A 109 -16.01 1.66 -6.72
CA PRO A 109 -17.23 1.31 -7.43
C PRO A 109 -17.91 2.58 -7.95
N ASP A 110 -18.45 2.51 -9.17
CA ASP A 110 -19.25 3.59 -9.73
C ASP A 110 -20.62 3.62 -9.05
N TYR A 111 -20.69 4.38 -7.95
CA TYR A 111 -21.91 4.56 -7.18
C TYR A 111 -23.06 5.16 -8.01
N LYS A 112 -22.77 5.98 -9.03
CA LYS A 112 -23.81 6.58 -9.88
C LYS A 112 -24.43 5.52 -10.78
N ALA A 113 -23.63 4.64 -11.36
CA ALA A 113 -24.14 3.51 -12.14
C ALA A 113 -24.94 2.56 -11.26
N ILE A 114 -24.42 2.17 -10.09
CA ILE A 114 -25.09 1.24 -9.17
C ILE A 114 -26.43 1.81 -8.68
N SER A 115 -26.47 3.10 -8.31
CA SER A 115 -27.69 3.77 -7.84
C SER A 115 -28.80 3.80 -8.89
N LYS A 116 -28.48 3.83 -10.18
CA LYS A 116 -29.48 3.83 -11.25
C LYS A 116 -30.13 2.44 -11.43
N THR A 117 -29.39 1.38 -11.11
CA THR A 117 -29.84 0.00 -11.28
C THR A 117 -30.54 -0.56 -10.05
N MET A 118 -30.34 0.05 -8.87
CA MET A 118 -31.03 -0.33 -7.64
C MET A 118 -32.48 0.15 -7.65
N GLN A 119 -33.44 -0.79 -7.60
CA GLN A 119 -34.84 -0.45 -7.34
C GLN A 119 -34.97 0.05 -5.90
N SER A 120 -35.19 1.36 -5.74
CA SER A 120 -35.51 1.96 -4.45
C SER A 120 -36.92 1.55 -4.03
N GLN A 121 -37.05 0.76 -2.95
CA GLN A 121 -38.33 0.62 -2.27
C GLN A 121 -38.60 1.93 -1.52
N LYS A 122 -39.72 2.60 -1.85
CA LYS A 122 -40.23 3.69 -1.02
C LYS A 122 -40.80 3.05 0.25
N SER A 123 -40.22 3.39 1.40
CA SER A 123 -40.87 3.08 2.68
C SER A 123 -42.17 3.87 2.75
N HIS A 124 -43.25 3.20 3.14
CA HIS A 124 -44.50 3.82 3.54
C HIS A 124 -44.38 4.49 4.92
#